data_AF-A0A959RV24-F1
#
_entry.id   AF-A0A959RV24-F1
#
_cell.length_a   1.000
_cell.length_b   1.000
_cell.length_c   1.000
_cell.angle_alpha   90.00
_cell.angle_beta   90.00
_cell.angle_gamma   90.00
#
_symmetry.space_group_name_H-M   'P 1'
#
loop_
_entity.id
_entity.type
_entity.pdbx_description
1 polymer ?
#
loop_
_entity_poly.entity_id
_entity_poly.type
_entity_poly.pdbx_seq_one_letter_code
_entity_poly.pdbx_strand_id
1 'polypeptide(L)'
;MPEYEKHLYMIIFPTNALVASQLGPDKFGEHYTVGGSKHFSGKVIFAEIDINFRNDYFEIDRYLAETVPHEDGSPKKTKFIRSYNVLEHVDLASIKKLFLCTRNGKVLPIESTEYTAVNQPGMIRIYQEITPLETLVASTKDQRDFGKFITTETKSKGAPKICFTQIDFNINHFFEINKNREIFNIDLPGINPYRFNNCINELVNKPEKTTKTISLGSLLKEISYKFLRHGFWFASGDELKFFPMPSEAELEDKYYYWWKYVL
;
A
#
# COMPACT_ATOMS: atom_id res chain seq x y z
N MET A 1 -14.22 -8.52 -34.05
CA MET A 1 -14.38 -7.82 -32.76
C MET A 1 -13.01 -7.33 -32.34
N PRO A 2 -12.85 -6.13 -31.77
CA PRO A 2 -11.54 -5.67 -31.32
C PRO A 2 -10.98 -6.62 -30.26
N GLU A 3 -9.73 -7.04 -30.45
CA GLU A 3 -9.00 -7.88 -29.51
C GLU A 3 -8.23 -6.97 -28.56
N TYR A 4 -8.52 -7.09 -27.27
CA TYR A 4 -7.82 -6.34 -26.22
C TYR A 4 -7.02 -7.31 -25.37
N GLU A 5 -5.80 -6.90 -25.03
CA GLU A 5 -4.96 -7.60 -24.06
C GLU A 5 -5.69 -7.70 -22.71
N LYS A 6 -5.52 -8.83 -22.03
CA LYS A 6 -6.11 -9.08 -20.71
C LYS A 6 -5.04 -8.96 -19.64
N HIS A 7 -5.39 -8.26 -18.57
CA HIS A 7 -4.53 -8.04 -17.41
C HIS A 7 -5.18 -8.63 -16.16
N LEU A 8 -4.34 -9.06 -15.22
CA LEU A 8 -4.76 -9.34 -13.84
C LEU A 8 -4.24 -8.23 -12.94
N TYR A 9 -5.16 -7.57 -12.25
CA TYR A 9 -4.82 -6.55 -11.26
C TYR A 9 -5.29 -6.98 -9.88
N MET A 10 -4.39 -6.89 -8.90
CA MET A 10 -4.75 -6.95 -7.50
C MET A 10 -4.87 -5.52 -6.97
N ILE A 11 -6.08 -5.10 -6.65
CA ILE A 11 -6.31 -3.87 -5.88
C ILE A 11 -5.81 -4.14 -4.46
N ILE A 12 -5.03 -3.19 -3.93
CA ILE A 12 -4.39 -3.24 -2.61
C ILE A 12 -5.05 -2.24 -1.67
N PHE A 13 -5.47 -1.10 -2.22
CA PHE A 13 -6.16 -0.05 -1.49
C PHE A 13 -7.14 0.67 -2.43
N PRO A 14 -8.38 0.98 -2.00
CA PRO A 14 -8.91 0.83 -0.64
C PRO A 14 -9.48 -0.56 -0.30
N THR A 15 -9.46 -1.50 -1.24
CA THR A 15 -9.95 -2.87 -1.05
C THR A 15 -8.86 -3.86 -1.47
N ASN A 16 -9.00 -5.13 -1.07
CA ASN A 16 -8.14 -6.21 -1.55
C ASN A 16 -8.91 -7.14 -2.48
N ALA A 17 -8.78 -6.93 -3.79
CA ALA A 17 -9.55 -7.64 -4.81
C ALA A 17 -8.69 -8.01 -6.03
N LEU A 18 -8.89 -9.22 -6.57
CA LEU A 18 -8.30 -9.67 -7.83
C LEU A 18 -9.31 -9.45 -8.95
N VAL A 19 -8.88 -8.75 -10.00
CA VAL A 19 -9.73 -8.30 -11.09
C VAL A 19 -9.06 -8.63 -12.41
N ALA A 20 -9.81 -9.23 -13.32
CA ALA A 20 -9.45 -9.29 -14.74
C ALA A 20 -9.94 -8.03 -15.46
N SER A 21 -9.13 -7.50 -16.37
CA SER A 21 -9.46 -6.28 -17.12
C SER A 21 -8.89 -6.32 -18.54
N GLN A 22 -9.57 -5.64 -19.46
CA GLN A 22 -9.05 -5.31 -20.80
C GLN A 22 -8.46 -3.88 -20.87
N LEU A 23 -8.35 -3.19 -19.74
CA LEU A 23 -7.72 -1.89 -19.66
C LEU A 23 -6.25 -2.03 -19.27
N GLY A 24 -5.38 -1.29 -19.98
CA GLY A 24 -4.04 -1.02 -19.50
C GLY A 24 -4.05 -0.23 -18.18
N PRO A 25 -2.92 -0.19 -17.45
CA PRO A 25 -2.88 0.28 -16.06
C PRO A 25 -3.33 1.74 -15.89
N ASP A 26 -2.98 2.62 -16.82
CA ASP A 26 -3.39 4.03 -16.79
C ASP A 26 -4.92 4.17 -16.82
N LYS A 27 -5.57 3.43 -17.73
CA LYS A 27 -7.03 3.43 -17.88
C LYS A 27 -7.74 2.68 -16.76
N PHE A 28 -7.10 1.64 -16.23
CA PHE A 28 -7.63 0.91 -15.07
C PHE A 28 -7.65 1.81 -13.82
N GLY A 29 -6.54 2.51 -13.53
CA GLY A 29 -6.48 3.46 -12.42
C GLY A 29 -7.48 4.61 -12.58
N GLU A 30 -7.50 5.24 -13.77
CA GLU A 30 -8.45 6.31 -14.10
C GLU A 30 -9.91 5.87 -13.91
N HIS A 31 -10.26 4.65 -14.31
CA HIS A 31 -11.61 4.10 -14.13
C HIS A 31 -12.03 4.09 -12.66
N TYR A 32 -11.17 3.68 -11.73
CA TYR A 32 -11.54 3.61 -10.31
C TYR A 32 -11.60 4.97 -9.61
N THR A 33 -10.80 5.94 -10.03
CA THR A 33 -10.73 7.25 -9.37
C THR A 33 -11.63 8.31 -10.02
N VAL A 34 -11.84 8.27 -11.34
CA VAL A 34 -12.55 9.32 -12.10
C VAL A 34 -13.88 8.82 -12.70
N GLY A 35 -14.06 7.51 -12.94
CA GLY A 35 -15.13 7.02 -13.81
C GLY A 35 -16.02 5.88 -13.29
N GLY A 36 -17.24 6.19 -12.82
CA GLY A 36 -18.35 5.23 -12.73
C GLY A 36 -19.32 5.46 -11.57
N SER A 37 -20.46 4.78 -11.59
CA SER A 37 -21.50 4.83 -10.54
C SER A 37 -21.05 4.32 -9.17
N LYS A 38 -19.89 3.64 -9.10
CA LYS A 38 -19.21 3.16 -7.89
C LYS A 38 -17.92 3.96 -7.61
N HIS A 39 -18.01 5.28 -7.74
CA HIS A 39 -16.90 6.21 -7.57
C HIS A 39 -16.24 6.08 -6.18
N PHE A 40 -14.90 5.96 -6.14
CA PHE A 40 -14.10 6.17 -4.94
C PHE A 40 -13.34 7.49 -5.09
N SER A 41 -13.65 8.48 -4.25
CA SER A 41 -13.02 9.82 -4.29
C SER A 41 -11.61 9.86 -3.69
N GLY A 42 -10.99 8.70 -3.45
CA GLY A 42 -9.67 8.57 -2.85
C GLY A 42 -8.60 8.05 -3.81
N LYS A 43 -7.41 7.80 -3.27
CA LYS A 43 -6.27 7.24 -4.01
C LYS A 43 -6.46 5.74 -4.17
N VAL A 44 -6.01 5.16 -5.27
CA VAL A 44 -6.07 3.71 -5.50
C VAL A 44 -4.64 3.19 -5.65
N ILE A 45 -4.35 2.09 -4.97
CA ILE A 45 -3.10 1.36 -5.13
C ILE A 45 -3.47 -0.02 -5.64
N PHE A 46 -2.84 -0.44 -6.73
CA PHE A 46 -3.05 -1.76 -7.31
C PHE A 46 -1.74 -2.29 -7.88
N ALA A 47 -1.65 -3.60 -8.03
CA ALA A 47 -0.51 -4.25 -8.65
C ALA A 47 -0.94 -5.07 -9.86
N GLU A 48 -0.09 -5.11 -10.88
CA GLU A 48 -0.20 -6.09 -11.96
C GLU A 48 0.33 -7.43 -11.48
N ILE A 49 -0.48 -8.46 -11.67
CA ILE A 49 -0.16 -9.85 -11.36
C ILE A 49 0.17 -10.54 -12.68
N ASP A 50 1.12 -11.48 -12.65
CA ASP A 50 1.39 -12.32 -13.80
C ASP A 50 0.11 -12.95 -14.35
N ILE A 51 -0.19 -12.72 -15.63
CA ILE A 51 -1.37 -13.27 -16.31
C ILE A 51 -1.42 -14.80 -16.26
N ASN A 52 -0.26 -15.45 -16.09
CA ASN A 52 -0.12 -16.90 -15.97
C ASN A 52 -0.20 -17.41 -14.51
N PHE A 53 -0.28 -16.53 -13.52
CA PHE A 53 -0.43 -16.92 -12.11
C PHE A 53 -1.74 -17.70 -11.90
N ARG A 54 -1.66 -18.84 -11.21
CA ARG A 54 -2.81 -19.67 -10.85
C ARG A 54 -2.71 -20.11 -9.40
N ASN A 55 -3.85 -20.16 -8.73
CA ASN A 55 -3.99 -20.63 -7.37
C ASN A 55 -5.43 -21.13 -7.20
N ASP A 56 -5.64 -22.26 -6.53
CA ASP A 56 -6.96 -22.90 -6.39
C ASP A 56 -8.01 -21.99 -5.74
N TYR A 57 -7.58 -20.98 -4.98
CA TYR A 57 -8.47 -19.99 -4.38
C TYR A 57 -9.12 -19.05 -5.43
N PHE A 58 -8.49 -18.91 -6.61
CA PHE A 58 -8.91 -18.02 -7.68
C PHE A 58 -9.29 -18.82 -8.93
N GLU A 59 -10.57 -18.78 -9.33
CA GLU A 59 -11.06 -19.34 -10.61
C GLU A 59 -10.61 -18.49 -11.82
N ILE A 60 -9.31 -18.19 -11.94
CA ILE A 60 -8.75 -17.17 -12.86
C ILE A 60 -9.13 -17.46 -14.31
N ASP A 61 -8.97 -18.70 -14.79
CA ASP A 61 -9.25 -19.06 -16.19
C ASP A 61 -10.70 -18.81 -16.58
N ARG A 62 -11.64 -19.16 -15.69
CA ARG A 62 -13.07 -18.91 -15.89
C ARG A 62 -13.33 -17.41 -16.07
N TYR A 63 -12.83 -16.59 -15.15
CA TYR A 63 -13.08 -15.15 -15.18
C TYR A 63 -12.32 -14.43 -16.30
N LEU A 64 -11.14 -14.91 -16.70
CA LEU A 64 -10.46 -14.43 -17.90
C LEU A 64 -11.26 -14.76 -19.17
N ALA A 65 -11.84 -15.95 -19.28
CA ALA A 65 -12.72 -16.31 -20.38
C ALA A 65 -13.97 -15.42 -20.45
N GLU A 66 -14.54 -15.05 -19.31
CA GLU A 66 -15.66 -14.10 -19.20
C GLU A 66 -15.27 -12.62 -19.40
N THR A 67 -13.97 -12.32 -19.47
CA THR A 67 -13.45 -10.96 -19.69
C THR A 67 -13.34 -10.70 -21.19
N VAL A 68 -14.48 -10.34 -21.80
CA VAL A 68 -14.63 -10.06 -23.23
C VAL A 68 -15.26 -8.69 -23.45
N PRO A 69 -15.05 -8.05 -24.62
CA PRO A 69 -15.63 -6.75 -24.92
C PRO A 69 -17.15 -6.74 -24.75
N HIS A 70 -17.70 -5.58 -24.42
CA HIS A 70 -19.14 -5.35 -24.40
C HIS A 70 -19.72 -5.45 -25.82
N GLU A 71 -21.05 -5.55 -25.92
CA GLU A 71 -21.76 -5.64 -27.23
C GLU A 71 -21.46 -4.44 -28.14
N ASP A 72 -21.21 -3.26 -27.55
CA ASP A 72 -20.81 -2.04 -28.25
C ASP A 72 -19.33 -2.02 -28.69
N GLY A 73 -18.58 -3.10 -28.43
CA GLY A 73 -17.15 -3.24 -28.73
C GLY A 73 -16.21 -2.58 -27.73
N SER A 74 -16.72 -1.90 -26.70
CA SER A 74 -15.89 -1.29 -25.66
C SER A 74 -15.22 -2.37 -24.77
N PRO A 75 -13.99 -2.11 -24.27
CA PRO A 75 -13.27 -3.10 -23.47
C PRO A 75 -13.96 -3.37 -22.13
N LYS A 76 -13.88 -4.61 -21.64
CA LYS A 76 -14.29 -4.98 -20.30
C LYS A 76 -13.42 -4.29 -19.27
N LYS A 77 -13.97 -3.29 -18.59
CA LYS A 77 -13.21 -2.49 -17.63
C LYS A 77 -12.79 -3.29 -16.41
N THR A 78 -13.71 -4.06 -15.84
CA THR A 78 -13.46 -4.88 -14.64
C THR A 78 -14.31 -6.14 -14.66
N LYS A 79 -13.69 -7.26 -14.26
CA LYS A 79 -14.35 -8.52 -13.93
C LYS A 79 -13.71 -9.05 -12.65
N PHE A 80 -14.44 -8.97 -11.53
CA PHE A 80 -13.94 -9.42 -10.24
C PHE A 80 -13.82 -10.94 -10.22
N ILE A 81 -12.63 -11.42 -9.86
CA ILE A 81 -12.32 -12.85 -9.62
C ILE A 81 -12.56 -13.16 -8.15
N ARG A 82 -12.06 -12.30 -7.25
CA ARG A 82 -12.22 -12.43 -5.80
C ARG A 82 -12.09 -11.07 -5.13
N SER A 83 -12.77 -10.86 -4.01
CA SER A 83 -12.79 -9.58 -3.28
C SER A 83 -12.40 -9.71 -1.80
N TYR A 84 -11.88 -10.87 -1.39
CA TYR A 84 -11.53 -11.17 0.00
C TYR A 84 -10.28 -12.06 0.02
N ASN A 85 -9.42 -11.88 1.03
CA ASN A 85 -8.14 -12.59 1.25
C ASN A 85 -7.30 -12.79 -0.01
N VAL A 86 -7.24 -11.79 -0.88
CA VAL A 86 -6.54 -11.92 -2.16
C VAL A 86 -5.04 -11.94 -1.96
N LEU A 87 -4.48 -10.98 -1.21
CA LEU A 87 -3.04 -10.92 -1.01
C LEU A 87 -2.50 -12.22 -0.38
N GLU A 88 -3.23 -12.79 0.58
CA GLU A 88 -2.86 -14.05 1.26
C GLU A 88 -2.62 -15.20 0.28
N HIS A 89 -3.38 -15.25 -0.82
CA HIS A 89 -3.30 -16.31 -1.82
C HIS A 89 -2.50 -15.94 -3.06
N VAL A 90 -1.95 -14.71 -3.16
CA VAL A 90 -1.08 -14.28 -4.26
C VAL A 90 0.38 -14.51 -3.88
N ASP A 91 1.13 -15.20 -4.73
CA ASP A 91 2.58 -15.39 -4.53
C ASP A 91 3.31 -14.07 -4.80
N LEU A 92 4.22 -13.64 -3.91
CA LEU A 92 4.87 -12.34 -4.06
C LEU A 92 5.69 -12.25 -5.36
N ALA A 93 6.27 -13.35 -5.80
CA ALA A 93 6.93 -13.46 -7.10
C ALA A 93 6.01 -13.08 -8.28
N SER A 94 4.71 -13.37 -8.20
CA SER A 94 3.74 -13.08 -9.26
C SER A 94 3.36 -11.59 -9.36
N ILE A 95 3.64 -10.78 -8.33
CA ILE A 95 3.41 -9.33 -8.34
C ILE A 95 4.47 -8.67 -9.22
N LYS A 96 4.11 -8.24 -10.44
CA LYS A 96 5.06 -7.67 -11.41
C LYS A 96 5.40 -6.22 -11.10
N LYS A 97 4.37 -5.39 -10.97
CA LYS A 97 4.49 -3.93 -10.91
C LYS A 97 3.45 -3.36 -9.97
N LEU A 98 3.81 -2.33 -9.21
CA LEU A 98 2.89 -1.60 -8.35
C LEU A 98 2.50 -0.28 -9.04
N PHE A 99 1.25 0.15 -8.87
CA PHE A 99 0.73 1.36 -9.47
C PHE A 99 0.09 2.25 -8.41
N LEU A 100 0.54 3.51 -8.34
CA LEU A 100 -0.02 4.52 -7.45
C LEU A 100 -0.91 5.46 -8.24
N CYS A 101 -2.21 5.42 -7.97
CA CYS A 101 -3.17 6.30 -8.62
C CYS A 101 -3.50 7.50 -7.72
N THR A 102 -3.42 8.70 -8.29
CA THR A 102 -3.89 9.94 -7.65
C THR A 102 -5.40 10.06 -7.74
N ARG A 103 -6.00 10.94 -6.92
CA ARG A 103 -7.46 11.19 -6.92
C ARG A 103 -8.01 11.63 -8.28
N ASN A 104 -7.18 12.21 -9.15
CA ASN A 104 -7.56 12.64 -10.50
C ASN A 104 -7.15 11.64 -11.61
N GLY A 105 -6.84 10.39 -11.26
CA GLY A 105 -6.63 9.32 -12.23
C GLY A 105 -5.27 9.28 -12.91
N LYS A 106 -4.25 9.97 -12.37
CA LYS A 106 -2.87 9.79 -12.86
C LYS A 106 -2.25 8.59 -12.17
N VAL A 107 -1.59 7.75 -12.96
CA VAL A 107 -1.00 6.50 -12.50
C VAL A 107 0.52 6.57 -12.60
N LEU A 108 1.20 6.25 -11.50
CA LEU A 108 2.65 6.11 -11.43
C LEU A 108 2.99 4.61 -11.34
N PRO A 109 3.69 4.04 -12.33
CA PRO A 109 4.23 2.69 -12.23
C PRO A 109 5.48 2.65 -11.34
N ILE A 110 5.61 1.59 -10.55
CA ILE A 110 6.76 1.31 -9.68
C ILE A 110 7.21 -0.13 -9.91
N GLU A 111 8.45 -0.30 -10.35
CA GLU A 111 9.11 -1.61 -10.49
C GLU A 111 9.59 -2.11 -9.13
N SER A 112 9.59 -3.43 -8.93
CA SER A 112 10.20 -4.00 -7.73
C SER A 112 11.72 -3.99 -7.81
N THR A 113 12.38 -3.81 -6.67
CA THR A 113 13.83 -3.98 -6.52
C THR A 113 14.17 -4.80 -5.29
N GLU A 114 15.40 -5.30 -5.21
CA GLU A 114 15.89 -5.91 -3.98
C GLU A 114 16.03 -4.84 -2.89
N TYR A 115 15.54 -5.14 -1.68
CA TYR A 115 15.65 -4.23 -0.54
C TYR A 115 17.01 -4.38 0.14
N THR A 116 17.97 -3.50 -0.15
CA THR A 116 19.36 -3.63 0.33
C THR A 116 19.73 -2.72 1.50
N ALA A 117 18.79 -1.92 2.01
CA ALA A 117 19.10 -0.94 3.04
C ALA A 117 19.51 -1.58 4.37
N VAL A 118 20.56 -1.02 4.99
CA VAL A 118 20.98 -1.35 6.35
C VAL A 118 20.36 -0.35 7.31
N ASN A 119 19.49 -0.84 8.18
CA ASN A 119 18.69 -0.03 9.07
C ASN A 119 19.36 0.14 10.44
N GLN A 120 19.28 1.35 11.01
CA GLN A 120 19.73 1.57 12.38
C GLN A 120 18.87 0.75 13.36
N PRO A 121 19.46 -0.12 14.18
CA PRO A 121 18.73 -0.89 15.19
C PRO A 121 18.06 0.02 16.22
N GLY A 122 16.88 -0.38 16.70
CA GLY A 122 16.17 0.31 17.78
C GLY A 122 15.51 1.65 17.40
N MET A 123 15.74 2.18 16.20
CA MET A 123 15.05 3.37 15.71
C MET A 123 13.54 3.10 15.62
N ILE A 124 12.72 3.98 16.24
CA ILE A 124 11.27 3.90 16.11
C ILE A 124 10.86 4.39 14.72
N ARG A 125 10.10 3.56 14.01
CA ARG A 125 9.53 3.82 12.69
C ARG A 125 8.02 3.81 12.78
N ILE A 126 7.37 4.59 11.91
CA ILE A 126 5.91 4.63 11.81
C ILE A 126 5.51 3.88 10.54
N TYR A 127 4.85 2.74 10.71
CA TYR A 127 4.35 1.92 9.61
C TYR A 127 2.86 2.10 9.44
N GLN A 128 2.44 2.19 8.18
CA GLN A 128 1.05 2.00 7.80
C GLN A 128 0.91 0.60 7.22
N GLU A 129 0.21 -0.28 7.94
CA GLU A 129 -0.29 -1.55 7.42
C GLU A 129 -1.43 -1.25 6.43
N ILE A 130 -1.36 -1.79 5.21
CA ILE A 130 -2.30 -1.42 4.14
C ILE A 130 -3.34 -2.51 3.95
N THR A 131 -2.92 -3.76 3.75
CA THR A 131 -3.84 -4.89 3.64
C THR A 131 -3.14 -6.16 4.14
N PRO A 132 -3.82 -7.01 4.94
CA PRO A 132 -5.25 -6.95 5.29
C PRO A 132 -5.59 -6.17 6.57
N LEU A 133 -4.62 -5.68 7.35
CA LEU A 133 -4.85 -5.23 8.73
C LEU A 133 -5.28 -3.76 8.91
N GLU A 134 -4.90 -2.84 8.02
CA GLU A 134 -5.24 -1.41 8.08
C GLU A 134 -5.02 -0.73 9.45
N THR A 135 -3.79 -0.73 9.97
CA THR A 135 -3.44 0.01 11.21
C THR A 135 -2.18 0.86 11.07
N LEU A 136 -2.12 1.95 11.85
CA LEU A 136 -0.91 2.76 12.00
C LEU A 136 -0.14 2.30 13.24
N VAL A 137 1.12 1.93 13.06
CA VAL A 137 1.94 1.26 14.08
C VAL A 137 3.27 1.99 14.27
N ALA A 138 3.63 2.28 15.51
CA ALA A 138 5.02 2.59 15.88
C ALA A 138 5.76 1.29 16.19
N SER A 139 6.95 1.11 15.63
CA SER A 139 7.74 -0.11 15.80
C SER A 139 9.24 0.18 15.86
N THR A 140 9.96 -0.52 16.73
CA THR A 140 11.45 -0.52 16.75
C THR A 140 12.05 -1.51 15.75
N LYS A 141 11.23 -2.41 15.18
CA LYS A 141 11.63 -3.35 14.13
C LYS A 141 11.82 -2.61 12.81
N ASP A 142 12.84 -3.02 12.05
CA ASP A 142 12.99 -2.57 10.68
C ASP A 142 11.96 -3.24 9.75
N GLN A 143 12.02 -3.02 8.44
CA GLN A 143 11.00 -3.46 7.50
C GLN A 143 11.02 -4.98 7.31
N ARG A 144 12.19 -5.61 7.34
CA ARG A 144 12.34 -7.06 7.26
C ARG A 144 11.76 -7.69 8.54
N ASP A 145 12.19 -7.21 9.70
CA ASP A 145 11.75 -7.72 10.99
C ASP A 145 10.26 -7.43 11.25
N PHE A 146 9.76 -6.29 10.80
CA PHE A 146 8.34 -5.93 10.95
C PHE A 146 7.46 -6.83 10.06
N GLY A 147 7.83 -7.02 8.79
CA GLY A 147 7.14 -7.94 7.89
C GLY A 147 7.11 -9.37 8.43
N LYS A 148 8.25 -9.88 8.89
CA LYS A 148 8.35 -11.20 9.53
C LYS A 148 7.52 -11.29 10.80
N PHE A 149 7.59 -10.27 11.66
CA PHE A 149 6.83 -10.22 12.91
C PHE A 149 5.33 -10.36 12.65
N ILE A 150 4.78 -9.55 11.75
CA ILE A 150 3.36 -9.57 11.40
C ILE A 150 2.95 -10.90 10.76
N THR A 151 3.81 -11.50 9.96
CA THR A 151 3.46 -12.71 9.20
C THR A 151 3.66 -14.02 9.95
N THR A 152 4.54 -14.06 10.95
CA THR A 152 4.91 -15.32 11.62
C THR A 152 5.04 -15.26 13.13
N GLU A 153 5.35 -14.11 13.73
CA GLU A 153 5.68 -14.02 15.17
C GLU A 153 4.48 -13.59 16.03
N THR A 154 3.48 -12.92 15.46
CA THR A 154 2.23 -12.54 16.15
C THR A 154 1.03 -13.32 15.64
N LYS A 155 0.27 -13.93 16.56
CA LYS A 155 -0.99 -14.63 16.22
C LYS A 155 -2.23 -13.76 16.32
N SER A 156 -2.26 -12.79 17.24
CA SER A 156 -3.45 -12.00 17.53
C SER A 156 -3.60 -10.75 16.67
N LYS A 157 -2.49 -10.30 16.07
CA LYS A 157 -2.40 -9.08 15.26
C LYS A 157 -1.63 -9.31 13.96
N GLY A 158 -1.58 -10.56 13.51
CA GLY A 158 -0.82 -10.98 12.35
C GLY A 158 -1.71 -11.31 11.16
N ALA A 159 -1.09 -11.49 10.00
CA ALA A 159 -1.73 -11.99 8.78
C ALA A 159 -0.69 -12.78 7.98
N PRO A 160 -1.08 -13.85 7.25
CA PRO A 160 -0.11 -14.69 6.52
C PRO A 160 0.77 -13.93 5.52
N LYS A 161 0.21 -12.86 4.95
CA LYS A 161 0.88 -11.90 4.07
C LYS A 161 0.41 -10.50 4.41
N ILE A 162 1.28 -9.51 4.22
CA ILE A 162 0.93 -8.11 4.45
C ILE A 162 1.58 -7.20 3.41
N CYS A 163 0.83 -6.19 2.96
CA CYS A 163 1.36 -5.02 2.29
C CYS A 163 1.41 -3.85 3.29
N PHE A 164 2.54 -3.18 3.40
CA PHE A 164 2.73 -2.04 4.29
C PHE A 164 3.68 -0.99 3.69
N THR A 165 3.64 0.21 4.24
CA THR A 165 4.55 1.31 3.91
C THR A 165 5.05 2.00 5.18
N GLN A 166 6.03 2.88 5.04
CA GLN A 166 6.58 3.66 6.14
C GLN A 166 6.27 5.14 5.93
N ILE A 167 5.71 5.75 6.97
CA ILE A 167 5.47 7.19 7.02
C ILE A 167 6.78 7.92 7.31
N ASP A 168 7.08 8.94 6.52
CA ASP A 168 8.17 9.86 6.79
C ASP A 168 7.74 10.84 7.87
N PHE A 169 8.14 10.55 9.11
CA PHE A 169 7.78 11.34 10.26
C PHE A 169 8.96 11.50 11.21
N ASN A 170 9.29 12.75 11.55
CA ASN A 170 10.39 13.07 12.44
C ASN A 170 9.92 13.10 13.90
N ILE A 171 10.12 11.99 14.61
CA ILE A 171 9.73 11.84 16.03
C ILE A 171 10.47 12.84 16.94
N ASN A 172 11.74 13.14 16.66
CA ASN A 172 12.50 14.10 17.45
C ASN A 172 11.91 15.51 17.28
N HIS A 173 11.60 15.90 16.04
CA HIS A 173 10.93 17.17 15.78
C HIS A 173 9.59 17.26 16.51
N PHE A 174 8.79 16.20 16.51
CA PHE A 174 7.55 16.11 17.27
C PHE A 174 7.74 16.39 18.77
N PHE A 175 8.77 15.82 19.39
CA PHE A 175 9.05 16.10 20.81
C PHE A 175 9.50 17.54 21.04
N GLU A 176 10.37 18.07 20.18
CA GLU A 176 10.88 19.45 20.30
C GLU A 176 9.76 20.49 20.20
N ILE A 177 8.85 20.35 19.23
CA ILE A 177 7.75 21.32 19.08
C ILE A 177 6.74 21.26 20.23
N ASN A 178 6.65 20.14 20.96
CA ASN A 178 5.66 19.91 22.02
C ASN A 178 6.20 20.07 23.45
N LYS A 179 7.51 20.20 23.64
CA LYS A 179 8.17 20.20 24.96
C LYS A 179 7.56 21.15 26.00
N ASN A 180 7.11 22.33 25.57
CA ASN A 180 6.54 23.36 26.43
C ASN A 180 5.12 23.79 25.99
N ARG A 181 4.40 22.93 25.27
CA ARG A 181 3.04 23.25 24.82
C ARG A 181 2.01 22.75 25.80
N GLU A 182 1.02 23.58 26.10
CA GLU A 182 -0.20 23.16 26.82
C GLU A 182 -1.03 22.19 25.99
N ILE A 183 -1.07 22.39 24.66
CA ILE A 183 -1.79 21.54 23.71
C ILE A 183 -0.81 20.99 22.67
N PHE A 184 -0.73 19.66 22.60
CA PHE A 184 0.18 19.01 21.66
C PHE A 184 -0.30 19.17 20.21
N ASN A 185 0.64 19.35 19.28
CA ASN A 185 0.42 19.34 17.85
C ASN A 185 1.13 18.14 17.20
N ILE A 186 0.58 17.64 16.09
CA ILE A 186 1.22 16.60 15.27
C ILE A 186 1.00 16.89 13.79
N ASP A 187 2.07 16.76 13.01
CA ASP A 187 2.04 16.98 11.56
C ASP A 187 1.61 15.70 10.82
N LEU A 188 0.59 15.00 11.33
CA LEU A 188 -0.07 13.86 10.70
C LEU A 188 -1.59 14.06 10.79
N PRO A 189 -2.32 14.04 9.66
CA PRO A 189 -3.76 14.25 9.65
C PRO A 189 -4.47 13.11 10.39
N GLY A 190 -5.56 13.44 11.09
CA GLY A 190 -6.42 12.46 11.76
C GLY A 190 -5.80 11.77 12.98
N ILE A 191 -4.57 12.09 13.38
CA ILE A 191 -3.89 11.46 14.51
C ILE A 191 -4.05 12.29 15.78
N ASN A 192 -4.41 11.62 16.88
CA ASN A 192 -4.41 12.24 18.20
C ASN A 192 -2.95 12.37 18.72
N PRO A 193 -2.45 13.60 18.94
CA PRO A 193 -1.06 13.84 19.30
C PRO A 193 -0.69 13.29 20.68
N TYR A 194 -1.63 13.26 21.64
CA TYR A 194 -1.39 12.66 22.96
C TYR A 194 -1.28 11.14 22.88
N ARG A 195 -2.14 10.51 22.06
CA ARG A 195 -2.06 9.06 21.82
C ARG A 195 -0.74 8.69 21.15
N PHE A 196 -0.31 9.48 20.17
CA PHE A 196 0.99 9.31 19.52
C PHE A 196 2.12 9.40 20.54
N ASN A 197 2.18 10.49 21.32
CA ASN A 197 3.17 10.69 22.38
C ASN A 197 3.23 9.50 23.36
N ASN A 198 2.09 9.02 23.83
CA ASN A 198 2.03 7.88 24.76
C ASN A 198 2.59 6.60 24.13
N CYS A 199 2.30 6.34 22.84
CA CYS A 199 2.83 5.17 22.14
C CYS A 199 4.34 5.22 22.00
N ILE A 200 4.89 6.38 21.60
CA ILE A 200 6.35 6.56 21.45
C ILE A 200 7.05 6.44 22.81
N ASN A 201 6.58 7.15 23.84
CA ASN A 201 7.16 7.09 25.18
C ASN A 201 7.10 5.68 25.78
N GLU A 202 6.05 4.90 25.48
CA GLU A 202 5.98 3.52 25.94
C GLU A 202 7.06 2.65 25.28
N LEU A 203 7.30 2.79 23.98
CA LEU A 203 8.39 2.06 23.30
C LEU A 203 9.78 2.47 23.80
N VAL A 204 9.97 3.76 24.11
CA VAL A 204 11.24 4.25 24.66
C VAL A 204 11.50 3.70 26.07
N ASN A 205 10.48 3.68 26.93
CA ASN A 205 10.64 3.32 28.34
C ASN A 205 10.50 1.82 28.63
N LYS A 206 10.02 1.02 27.67
CA LYS A 206 9.77 -0.42 27.83
C LYS A 206 10.44 -1.23 26.71
N PRO A 207 11.74 -1.54 26.83
CA PRO A 207 12.51 -2.21 25.77
C PRO A 207 11.95 -3.57 25.34
N GLU A 208 11.19 -4.25 26.21
CA GLU A 208 10.50 -5.50 25.88
C GLU A 208 9.35 -5.32 24.88
N LYS A 209 8.87 -4.09 24.71
CA LYS A 209 7.81 -3.74 23.75
C LYS A 209 8.44 -3.23 22.46
N THR A 210 8.18 -3.94 21.38
CA THR A 210 8.73 -3.59 20.06
C THR A 210 7.72 -2.93 19.12
N THR A 211 6.43 -3.01 19.41
CA THR A 211 5.35 -2.44 18.58
C THR A 211 4.22 -1.82 19.41
N LYS A 212 3.62 -0.74 18.89
CA LYS A 212 2.42 -0.09 19.45
C LYS A 212 1.50 0.43 18.35
N THR A 213 0.23 0.05 18.42
CA THR A 213 -0.82 0.61 17.56
C THR A 213 -1.13 2.05 17.98
N ILE A 214 -0.92 2.98 17.06
CA ILE A 214 -1.19 4.42 17.21
C ILE A 214 -2.67 4.67 16.96
N SER A 215 -3.19 4.23 15.81
CA SER A 215 -4.58 4.36 15.39
C SER A 215 -5.03 3.16 14.54
N LEU A 216 -6.35 3.02 14.42
CA LEU A 216 -7.00 2.05 13.55
C LEU A 216 -7.39 2.73 12.24
N GLY A 217 -7.36 1.97 11.14
CA GLY A 217 -7.61 2.48 9.79
C GLY A 217 -6.33 2.92 9.08
N SER A 218 -6.47 3.15 7.78
CA SER A 218 -5.37 3.57 6.91
C SER A 218 -5.32 5.08 6.70
N LEU A 219 -4.19 5.70 7.11
CA LEU A 219 -3.87 7.09 6.84
C LEU A 219 -3.77 7.41 5.35
N LEU A 220 -3.58 6.40 4.48
CA LEU A 220 -3.45 6.60 3.02
C LEU A 220 -4.67 7.28 2.38
N LYS A 221 -5.84 7.27 3.05
CA LYS A 221 -7.03 8.01 2.61
C LYS A 221 -6.80 9.53 2.66
N GLU A 222 -6.02 9.98 3.63
CA GLU A 222 -5.86 11.37 4.03
C GLU A 222 -4.49 11.94 3.63
N ILE A 223 -3.42 11.14 3.73
CA ILE A 223 -2.06 11.64 3.50
C ILE A 223 -1.68 11.72 2.02
N SER A 224 -0.79 12.65 1.73
CA SER A 224 -0.03 12.70 0.47
C SER A 224 0.85 11.47 0.28
N TYR A 225 1.16 11.09 -0.98
CA TYR A 225 2.27 10.14 -1.19
C TYR A 225 3.62 10.74 -0.77
N LYS A 226 3.71 12.08 -0.61
CA LYS A 226 4.89 12.77 -0.06
C LYS A 226 5.23 12.37 1.38
N PHE A 227 4.25 11.88 2.13
CA PHE A 227 4.48 11.40 3.50
C PHE A 227 5.04 9.98 3.53
N LEU A 228 5.37 9.37 2.38
CA LEU A 228 5.96 8.03 2.33
C LEU A 228 7.47 8.12 2.16
N ARG A 229 8.21 7.43 3.03
CA ARG A 229 9.67 7.58 3.08
C ARG A 229 10.43 6.78 2.01
N HIS A 230 10.04 5.53 1.81
CA HIS A 230 10.85 4.58 1.01
C HIS A 230 10.08 3.90 -0.11
N GLY A 231 8.80 3.58 0.10
CA GLY A 231 8.06 2.71 -0.81
C GLY A 231 7.12 1.76 -0.10
N PHE A 232 6.82 0.65 -0.76
CA PHE A 232 5.86 -0.35 -0.31
C PHE A 232 6.54 -1.70 -0.22
N TRP A 233 6.22 -2.44 0.83
CA TRP A 233 6.70 -3.80 1.03
C TRP A 233 5.54 -4.77 1.08
N PHE A 234 5.74 -5.92 0.45
CA PHE A 234 4.94 -7.11 0.66
C PHE A 234 5.78 -8.13 1.40
N ALA A 235 5.26 -8.66 2.50
CA ALA A 235 5.95 -9.66 3.31
C ALA A 235 5.16 -10.97 3.40
N SER A 236 5.88 -12.09 3.41
CA SER A 236 5.37 -13.43 3.69
C SER A 236 6.45 -14.27 4.37
N GLY A 237 6.40 -14.39 5.70
CA GLY A 237 7.48 -15.02 6.44
C GLY A 237 8.80 -14.28 6.27
N ASP A 238 9.81 -14.97 5.74
CA ASP A 238 11.13 -14.39 5.43
C ASP A 238 11.18 -13.73 4.04
N GLU A 239 10.15 -13.90 3.20
CA GLU A 239 10.09 -13.26 1.89
C GLU A 239 9.67 -11.79 2.02
N LEU A 240 10.38 -10.92 1.31
CA LEU A 240 10.09 -9.49 1.25
C LEU A 240 10.24 -8.99 -0.19
N LYS A 241 9.17 -8.43 -0.75
CA LYS A 241 9.18 -7.77 -2.05
C LYS A 241 8.99 -6.27 -1.88
N PHE A 242 9.90 -5.49 -2.45
CA PHE A 242 9.96 -4.05 -2.25
C PHE A 242 9.73 -3.28 -3.54
N PHE A 243 8.90 -2.25 -3.46
CA PHE A 243 8.56 -1.31 -4.52
C PHE A 243 8.98 0.10 -4.07
N PRO A 244 10.18 0.58 -4.45
CA PRO A 244 10.70 1.87 -4.01
C PRO A 244 9.90 3.03 -4.60
N MET A 245 9.63 4.05 -3.78
CA MET A 245 9.22 5.34 -4.33
C MET A 245 10.37 5.93 -5.17
N PRO A 246 10.09 6.51 -6.35
CA PRO A 246 11.09 7.31 -7.06
C PRO A 246 11.61 8.45 -6.18
N SER A 247 12.84 8.86 -6.41
CA SER A 247 13.42 10.01 -5.70
C SER A 247 12.65 11.30 -6.02
N GLU A 248 12.71 12.29 -5.13
CA GLU A 248 12.04 13.59 -5.36
C GLU A 248 12.47 14.23 -6.68
N ALA A 249 13.77 14.18 -7.01
CA ALA A 249 14.28 14.66 -8.29
C ALA A 249 13.66 13.92 -9.49
N GLU A 250 13.45 12.61 -9.40
CA GLU A 250 12.77 11.85 -10.46
C GLU A 250 11.27 12.15 -10.52
N LEU A 251 10.64 12.40 -9.38
CA LEU A 251 9.24 12.81 -9.32
C LEU A 251 9.02 14.18 -9.98
N GLU A 252 9.94 15.11 -9.78
CA GLU A 252 9.90 16.46 -10.36
C GLU A 252 10.25 16.50 -11.85
N ASP A 253 11.13 15.60 -12.31
CA ASP A 253 11.58 15.55 -13.70
C ASP A 253 10.75 14.55 -14.52
N LYS A 254 10.97 13.25 -14.30
CA LYS A 254 10.41 12.15 -15.11
C LYS A 254 8.91 11.96 -14.88
N TYR A 255 8.45 12.13 -13.63
CA TYR A 255 7.07 11.83 -13.23
C TYR A 255 6.25 13.07 -12.90
N TYR A 256 6.63 14.25 -13.44
CA TYR A 256 5.92 15.51 -13.18
C TYR A 256 4.43 15.45 -13.52
N TYR A 257 4.06 14.68 -14.56
CA TYR A 257 2.67 14.46 -14.97
C TYR A 257 1.78 13.90 -13.85
N TRP A 258 2.38 13.16 -12.92
CA TRP A 258 1.77 12.57 -11.75
C TRP A 258 2.03 13.41 -10.50
N TRP A 259 3.28 13.84 -10.28
CA TRP A 259 3.73 14.54 -9.08
C TRP A 259 2.96 15.82 -8.75
N LYS A 260 2.62 16.62 -9.77
CA LYS A 260 1.84 17.85 -9.59
C LYS A 260 0.43 17.66 -9.03
N TYR A 261 -0.06 16.41 -8.97
CA TYR A 261 -1.36 16.04 -8.41
C TYR A 261 -1.25 15.28 -7.09
N VAL A 262 -0.04 15.09 -6.58
CA VAL A 262 0.24 14.49 -5.28
C VAL A 262 0.15 15.59 -4.24
N LEU A 263 -1.09 15.90 -3.87
CA LEU A 263 -1.42 16.68 -2.68
C LEU A 263 -1.54 15.75 -1.48
#